data_AF-A0A4Q5S4W6-F1
#
_entry.id   AF-A0A4Q5S4W6-F1
#
_cell.length_a   1.000
_cell.length_b   1.000
_cell.length_c   1.000
_cell.angle_alpha   90.00
_cell.angle_beta   90.00
_cell.angle_gamma   90.00
#
_symmetry.space_group_name_H-M   'P 1'
#
loop_
_entity.id
_entity.type
_entity.pdbx_description
1 polymer ?
#
loop_
_entity_poly.entity_id
_entity_poly.type
_entity_poly.pdbx_seq_one_letter_code
_entity_poly.pdbx_strand_id
1 'polypeptide(L)'
;MKRKEKDNLSRHKGLAFEKYVTTLLPRQHGFQLVHWRGDKYNKGVYALSSQWPDLEYQYRQANNEYEFAIECKWRSSYYKGQIQLCDDYQLKNYQKFSHDKKIPVYIALGVGGSPDNPAELYIIPLDMLSSNLISRYHISRFKKSVISRPLYVRENRLCYN
;
A
#
# COMPACT_ATOMS: atom_id res chain seq x y z
N MET A 1 17.70 -14.37 -20.79
CA MET A 1 16.23 -14.61 -20.82
C MET A 1 15.56 -14.50 -19.43
N LYS A 2 16.03 -15.22 -18.39
CA LYS A 2 15.34 -15.35 -17.09
C LYS A 2 15.06 -14.08 -16.25
N ARG A 3 15.77 -12.96 -16.45
CA ARG A 3 15.60 -11.74 -15.62
C ARG A 3 14.40 -10.89 -16.05
N LYS A 4 14.24 -10.62 -17.35
CA LYS A 4 13.12 -9.85 -17.89
C LYS A 4 11.76 -10.51 -17.62
N GLU A 5 11.68 -11.84 -17.70
CA GLU A 5 10.47 -12.59 -17.37
C GLU A 5 10.11 -12.52 -15.89
N LYS A 6 11.12 -12.60 -15.00
CA LYS A 6 10.91 -12.42 -13.55
C LYS A 6 10.47 -11.00 -13.21
N ASP A 7 11.05 -9.99 -13.86
CA ASP A 7 10.68 -8.58 -13.66
C ASP A 7 9.23 -8.34 -14.12
N ASN A 8 8.85 -8.84 -15.29
CA ASN A 8 7.45 -8.77 -15.78
C ASN A 8 6.48 -9.48 -14.84
N LEU A 9 6.82 -10.66 -14.35
CA LEU A 9 5.98 -11.40 -13.41
C LEU A 9 5.83 -10.65 -12.08
N SER A 10 6.90 -10.05 -11.57
CA SER A 10 6.85 -9.24 -10.34
C SER A 10 5.94 -8.03 -10.51
N ARG A 11 6.02 -7.35 -11.66
CA ARG A 11 5.16 -6.19 -11.99
C ARG A 11 3.70 -6.58 -12.12
N HIS A 12 3.40 -7.72 -12.74
CA HIS A 12 2.02 -8.23 -12.81
C HIS A 12 1.45 -8.52 -11.42
N LYS A 13 2.24 -9.07 -10.50
CA LYS A 13 1.82 -9.33 -9.12
C LYS A 13 1.57 -8.02 -8.35
N GLY A 14 2.46 -7.03 -8.50
CA GLY A 14 2.27 -5.70 -7.90
C GLY A 14 0.96 -5.06 -8.35
N LEU A 15 0.77 -4.95 -9.67
CA LEU A 15 -0.45 -4.37 -10.24
C LEU A 15 -1.73 -5.14 -9.86
N ALA A 16 -1.68 -6.47 -9.76
CA ALA A 16 -2.82 -7.26 -9.32
C ALA A 16 -3.19 -6.97 -7.86
N PHE A 17 -2.19 -6.79 -6.98
CA PHE A 17 -2.45 -6.41 -5.59
C PHE A 17 -2.92 -4.95 -5.46
N GLU A 18 -2.37 -4.02 -6.23
CA GLU A 18 -2.88 -2.63 -6.29
C GLU A 18 -4.37 -2.62 -6.68
N LYS A 19 -4.75 -3.35 -7.75
CA LYS A 19 -6.15 -3.51 -8.16
C LYS A 19 -7.00 -4.05 -7.01
N TYR A 20 -6.54 -5.08 -6.32
CA TYR A 20 -7.23 -5.60 -5.14
C TYR A 20 -7.46 -4.52 -4.07
N VAL A 21 -6.42 -3.75 -3.72
CA VAL A 21 -6.51 -2.68 -2.71
C VAL A 21 -7.53 -1.61 -3.13
N THR A 22 -7.59 -1.23 -4.41
CA THR A 22 -8.59 -0.27 -4.89
C THR A 22 -10.04 -0.75 -4.69
N THR A 23 -10.29 -2.07 -4.70
CA THR A 23 -11.63 -2.61 -4.40
C THR A 23 -12.06 -2.42 -2.95
N LEU A 24 -11.11 -2.18 -2.04
CA LEU A 24 -11.38 -1.94 -0.62
C LEU A 24 -11.82 -0.50 -0.33
N LEU A 25 -11.63 0.40 -1.30
CA LEU A 25 -11.86 1.85 -1.20
C LEU A 25 -12.83 2.31 -2.32
N PRO A 26 -14.07 1.77 -2.33
CA PRO A 26 -15.03 2.03 -3.40
C PRO A 26 -15.51 3.48 -3.44
N ARG A 27 -15.69 4.02 -4.65
CA ARG A 27 -16.14 5.40 -4.89
C ARG A 27 -17.49 5.70 -4.27
N GLN A 28 -18.42 4.75 -4.29
CA GLN A 28 -19.74 4.93 -3.68
C GLN A 28 -19.71 5.11 -2.15
N HIS A 29 -18.56 4.84 -1.50
CA HIS A 29 -18.32 5.14 -0.09
C HIS A 29 -17.54 6.44 0.13
N GLY A 30 -17.43 7.31 -0.88
CA GLY A 30 -16.79 8.62 -0.76
C GLY A 30 -15.27 8.62 -1.02
N PHE A 31 -14.69 7.51 -1.44
CA PHE A 31 -13.28 7.42 -1.81
C PHE A 31 -13.03 7.81 -3.27
N GLN A 32 -12.24 8.85 -3.50
CA GLN A 32 -11.81 9.30 -4.81
C GLN A 32 -10.32 9.03 -4.98
N LEU A 33 -9.97 8.17 -5.94
CA LEU A 33 -8.58 7.91 -6.32
C LEU A 33 -8.03 9.12 -7.10
N VAL A 34 -7.04 9.79 -6.54
CA VAL A 34 -6.40 11.00 -7.09
C VAL A 34 -5.17 10.63 -7.93
N HIS A 35 -4.33 9.72 -7.40
CA HIS A 35 -3.19 9.20 -8.11
C HIS A 35 -3.14 7.69 -8.04
N TRP A 36 -2.89 7.07 -9.20
CA TRP A 36 -2.45 5.69 -9.32
C TRP A 36 -1.12 5.70 -10.06
N ARG A 37 -0.05 5.58 -9.29
CA ARG A 37 1.31 5.61 -9.79
C ARG A 37 1.71 4.24 -10.28
N GLY A 38 2.57 4.24 -11.28
CA GLY A 38 3.14 3.03 -11.82
C GLY A 38 4.50 3.32 -12.41
N ASP A 39 5.30 2.28 -12.52
CA ASP A 39 6.67 2.37 -13.01
C ASP A 39 6.69 2.48 -14.55
N LYS A 40 6.23 3.58 -15.12
CA LYS A 40 6.48 3.85 -16.55
C LYS A 40 7.97 4.15 -16.70
N TYR A 41 8.67 3.24 -17.39
CA TYR A 41 10.09 3.34 -17.63
C TYR A 41 10.39 3.24 -19.13
N ASN A 42 11.20 4.16 -19.65
CA ASN A 42 11.72 4.10 -21.00
C ASN A 42 13.17 4.58 -21.02
N LYS A 43 14.13 3.66 -21.27
CA LYS A 43 15.56 3.97 -21.49
C LYS A 43 16.16 4.93 -20.44
N GLY A 44 15.95 4.65 -19.15
CA GLY A 44 16.48 5.45 -18.05
C GLY A 44 15.55 6.56 -17.57
N VAL A 45 14.53 6.90 -18.36
CA VAL A 45 13.52 7.90 -18.01
C VAL A 45 12.39 7.24 -17.21
N TYR A 46 12.14 7.77 -16.02
CA TYR A 46 11.01 7.45 -15.16
C TYR A 46 10.48 8.74 -14.54
N ALA A 47 9.20 8.75 -14.17
CA ALA A 47 8.63 9.90 -13.49
C ALA A 47 9.19 10.00 -12.07
N LEU A 48 9.57 11.20 -11.63
CA LEU A 48 10.02 11.41 -10.24
C LEU A 48 8.96 10.96 -9.23
N SER A 49 7.67 11.08 -9.59
CA SER A 49 6.56 10.63 -8.78
C SER A 49 6.53 9.11 -8.55
N SER A 50 7.20 8.29 -9.37
CA SER A 50 7.32 6.84 -9.17
C SER A 50 8.03 6.47 -7.87
N GLN A 51 8.68 7.43 -7.17
CA GLN A 51 9.27 7.20 -5.86
C GLN A 51 8.28 7.39 -4.68
N TRP A 52 7.08 7.93 -4.95
CA TRP A 52 6.03 8.19 -3.96
C TRP A 52 5.08 6.99 -3.85
N PRO A 53 4.17 6.95 -2.86
CA PRO A 53 3.26 5.83 -2.69
C PRO A 53 2.43 5.51 -3.93
N ASP A 54 2.12 4.23 -4.14
CA ASP A 54 1.38 3.73 -5.31
C ASP A 54 0.03 4.44 -5.53
N LEU A 55 -0.75 4.64 -4.45
CA LEU A 55 -2.10 5.19 -4.52
C LEU A 55 -2.23 6.44 -3.65
N GLU A 56 -3.01 7.42 -4.10
CA GLU A 56 -3.50 8.54 -3.29
C GLU A 56 -4.99 8.68 -3.40
N TYR A 57 -5.63 8.89 -2.25
CA TYR A 57 -7.07 9.03 -2.13
C TYR A 57 -7.44 10.33 -1.43
N GLN A 58 -8.51 10.92 -1.92
CA GLN A 58 -9.33 11.88 -1.21
C GLN A 58 -10.60 11.16 -0.74
N TYR A 59 -10.88 11.19 0.54
CA TYR A 59 -12.15 10.77 1.10
C TYR A 59 -13.03 11.98 1.34
N ARG A 60 -14.28 11.95 0.87
CA ARG A 60 -15.28 12.98 1.12
C ARG A 60 -16.62 12.36 1.46
N GLN A 61 -17.10 12.59 2.68
CA GLN A 61 -18.49 12.30 3.09
C GLN A 61 -19.03 13.41 3.97
N ALA A 62 -20.17 13.98 3.59
CA ALA A 62 -20.82 15.10 4.27
C ALA A 62 -19.83 16.24 4.58
N ASN A 63 -19.36 16.33 5.83
CA ASN A 63 -18.44 17.36 6.33
C ASN A 63 -17.03 16.83 6.65
N ASN A 64 -16.71 15.61 6.24
CA ASN A 64 -15.40 14.99 6.46
C ASN A 64 -14.63 14.92 5.14
N GLU A 65 -13.50 15.61 5.10
CA GLU A 65 -12.51 15.53 4.03
C GLU A 65 -11.20 15.02 4.59
N TYR A 66 -10.65 13.99 3.97
CA TYR A 66 -9.43 13.36 4.44
C TYR A 66 -8.60 12.81 3.29
N GLU A 67 -7.35 13.24 3.20
CA GLU A 67 -6.40 12.74 2.21
C GLU A 67 -5.49 11.69 2.84
N PHE A 68 -5.17 10.65 2.08
CA PHE A 68 -4.18 9.66 2.49
C PHE A 68 -3.57 8.98 1.26
N ALA A 69 -2.40 8.39 1.45
CA ALA A 69 -1.71 7.61 0.44
C ALA A 69 -1.52 6.17 0.89
N ILE A 70 -1.46 5.24 -0.07
CA ILE A 70 -1.23 3.82 0.19
C ILE A 70 -0.10 3.31 -0.70
N GLU A 71 0.91 2.73 -0.08
CA GLU A 71 1.90 1.89 -0.74
C GLU A 71 1.43 0.42 -0.71
N CYS A 72 1.44 -0.25 -1.84
CA CYS A 72 0.93 -1.61 -2.02
C CYS A 72 2.08 -2.62 -2.07
N LYS A 73 2.14 -3.53 -1.10
CA LYS A 73 3.13 -4.61 -1.05
C LYS A 73 2.47 -5.96 -0.90
N TRP A 74 2.74 -6.87 -1.84
CA TRP A 74 2.41 -8.28 -1.68
C TRP A 74 3.68 -9.12 -1.50
N ARG A 75 3.60 -10.14 -0.65
CA ARG A 75 4.66 -11.14 -0.43
C ARG A 75 4.05 -12.54 -0.37
N SER A 76 4.70 -13.51 -0.99
CA SER A 76 4.20 -14.90 -0.98
C SER A 76 4.26 -15.56 0.39
N SER A 77 5.19 -15.15 1.26
CA SER A 77 5.41 -15.76 2.57
C SER A 77 6.27 -14.86 3.47
N TYR A 78 6.32 -15.22 4.75
CA TYR A 78 7.28 -14.68 5.71
C TYR A 78 8.63 -15.37 5.56
N TYR A 79 9.72 -14.66 5.81
CA TYR A 79 11.05 -15.24 5.97
C TYR A 79 11.47 -15.15 7.43
N LYS A 80 11.69 -16.30 8.09
CA LYS A 80 12.04 -16.38 9.52
C LYS A 80 11.14 -15.54 10.44
N GLY A 81 9.83 -15.52 10.15
CA GLY A 81 8.83 -14.76 10.92
C GLY A 81 8.84 -13.24 10.68
N GLN A 82 9.60 -12.77 9.70
CA GLN A 82 9.72 -11.36 9.32
C GLN A 82 9.32 -11.14 7.87
N ILE A 83 9.10 -9.88 7.53
CA ILE A 83 8.79 -9.43 6.19
C ILE A 83 9.48 -8.10 5.90
N GLN A 84 10.17 -8.03 4.77
CA GLN A 84 10.72 -6.77 4.27
C GLN A 84 9.65 -6.07 3.45
N LEU A 85 9.18 -4.92 3.95
CA LEU A 85 8.13 -4.11 3.33
C LEU A 85 8.62 -3.43 2.04
N CYS A 86 9.82 -2.84 2.10
CA CYS A 86 10.43 -2.08 1.03
C CYS A 86 11.95 -1.98 1.22
N ASP A 87 12.65 -1.38 0.27
CA ASP A 87 14.06 -1.00 0.45
C ASP A 87 14.16 0.26 1.32
N ASP A 88 15.32 0.48 1.98
CA ASP A 88 15.51 1.60 2.90
C ASP A 88 15.24 2.97 2.26
N TYR A 89 15.65 3.14 1.00
CA TYR A 89 15.42 4.38 0.27
C TYR A 89 13.93 4.61 -0.02
N GLN A 90 13.16 3.55 -0.25
CA GLN A 90 11.72 3.64 -0.45
C GLN A 90 11.02 4.08 0.83
N LEU A 91 11.39 3.50 1.98
CA LEU A 91 10.86 3.91 3.28
C LEU A 91 11.10 5.42 3.53
N LYS A 92 12.32 5.89 3.28
CA LYS A 92 12.67 7.31 3.38
C LYS A 92 11.86 8.19 2.42
N ASN A 93 11.62 7.72 1.19
CA ASN A 93 10.82 8.46 0.21
C ASN A 93 9.36 8.59 0.65
N TYR A 94 8.78 7.54 1.23
CA TYR A 94 7.41 7.60 1.75
C TYR A 94 7.30 8.52 2.97
N GLN A 95 8.29 8.49 3.86
CA GLN A 95 8.35 9.40 5.01
C GLN A 95 8.49 10.86 4.55
N LYS A 96 9.38 11.11 3.59
CA LYS A 96 9.54 12.43 2.97
C LYS A 96 8.26 12.90 2.29
N PHE A 97 7.61 12.03 1.52
CA PHE A 97 6.32 12.32 0.90
C PHE A 97 5.28 12.72 1.96
N SER A 98 5.15 11.92 3.02
CA SER A 98 4.18 12.17 4.09
C SER A 98 4.41 13.50 4.79
N HIS A 99 5.67 13.80 5.11
CA HIS A 99 6.09 15.05 5.71
C HIS A 99 5.83 16.26 4.81
N ASP A 100 6.33 16.22 3.57
CA ASP A 100 6.31 17.37 2.66
C ASP A 100 4.89 17.68 2.16
N LYS A 101 4.08 16.65 1.92
CA LYS A 101 2.68 16.80 1.46
C LYS A 101 1.69 16.96 2.60
N LYS A 102 2.09 16.66 3.84
CA LYS A 102 1.18 16.55 4.99
C LYS A 102 0.05 15.53 4.75
N ILE A 103 0.35 14.49 3.98
CA ILE A 103 -0.58 13.40 3.66
C ILE A 103 -0.13 12.14 4.42
N PRO A 104 -0.97 11.55 5.28
CA PRO A 104 -0.63 10.31 5.97
C PRO A 104 -0.48 9.16 4.97
N VAL A 105 0.53 8.32 5.18
CA VAL A 105 0.82 7.17 4.34
C VAL A 105 0.52 5.88 5.09
N TYR A 106 -0.05 4.90 4.39
CA TYR A 106 -0.29 3.56 4.88
C TYR A 106 0.41 2.55 3.98
N ILE A 107 0.91 1.45 4.55
CA ILE A 107 1.34 0.27 3.80
C ILE A 107 0.18 -0.73 3.80
N ALA A 108 -0.40 -0.99 2.62
CA ALA A 108 -1.23 -2.15 2.41
C ALA A 108 -0.31 -3.36 2.16
N LEU A 109 -0.32 -4.33 3.07
CA LEU A 109 0.52 -5.52 2.97
C LEU A 109 -0.36 -6.77 2.81
N GLY A 110 -0.26 -7.44 1.67
CA GLY A 110 -0.82 -8.77 1.43
C GLY A 110 0.25 -9.85 1.65
N VAL A 111 -0.07 -10.90 2.40
CA VAL A 111 0.83 -12.04 2.63
C VAL A 111 0.16 -13.36 2.28
N GLY A 112 0.85 -14.21 1.52
CA GLY A 112 0.32 -15.50 1.06
C GLY A 112 -0.80 -15.37 0.03
N GLY A 113 -1.44 -16.49 -0.30
CA GLY A 113 -2.51 -16.53 -1.31
C GLY A 113 -2.04 -16.08 -2.68
N SER A 114 -2.91 -15.38 -3.41
CA SER A 114 -2.57 -14.66 -4.65
C SER A 114 -2.59 -13.14 -4.40
N PRO A 115 -1.94 -12.33 -5.25
CA PRO A 115 -1.98 -10.88 -5.11
C PRO A 115 -3.40 -10.29 -5.12
N ASP A 116 -4.33 -10.89 -5.85
CA ASP A 116 -5.74 -10.50 -5.91
C ASP A 116 -6.61 -11.18 -4.83
N ASN A 117 -6.05 -12.10 -4.05
CA ASN A 117 -6.71 -12.76 -2.93
C ASN A 117 -5.67 -13.18 -1.87
N PRO A 118 -5.09 -12.22 -1.14
CA PRO A 118 -4.06 -12.50 -0.16
C PRO A 118 -4.64 -13.27 1.04
N ALA A 119 -3.87 -14.21 1.59
CA ALA A 119 -4.30 -14.99 2.76
C ALA A 119 -4.35 -14.14 4.04
N GLU A 120 -3.45 -13.16 4.15
CA GLU A 120 -3.45 -12.15 5.21
C GLU A 120 -3.36 -10.76 4.60
N LEU A 121 -4.14 -9.82 5.13
CA LEU A 121 -4.10 -8.41 4.74
C LEU A 121 -3.81 -7.56 5.97
N TYR A 122 -2.94 -6.56 5.81
CA TYR A 122 -2.60 -5.58 6.84
C TYR A 122 -2.69 -4.18 6.25
N ILE A 123 -3.13 -3.22 7.05
CA ILE A 123 -3.08 -1.78 6.75
C ILE A 123 -2.29 -1.13 7.88
N ILE A 124 -1.05 -0.76 7.59
CA ILE A 124 -0.06 -0.33 8.57
C ILE A 124 0.20 1.16 8.39
N PRO A 125 -0.11 2.02 9.38
CA PRO A 125 0.29 3.42 9.34
C PRO A 125 1.82 3.55 9.24
N LEU A 126 2.32 4.38 8.32
CA LEU A 126 3.76 4.53 8.08
C LEU A 126 4.50 5.07 9.32
N ASP A 127 3.86 5.94 10.10
CA ASP A 127 4.40 6.53 11.33
C ASP A 127 4.62 5.51 12.46
N MET A 128 4.04 4.32 12.35
CA MET A 128 4.26 3.20 13.27
C MET A 128 5.46 2.32 12.86
N LEU A 129 6.10 2.61 11.72
CA LEU A 129 7.24 1.86 11.21
C LEU A 129 8.56 2.56 11.56
N SER A 130 9.39 1.89 12.37
CA SER A 130 10.77 2.30 12.65
C SER A 130 11.81 1.64 11.73
N SER A 131 11.41 0.65 10.95
CA SER A 131 12.27 -0.16 10.07
C SER A 131 11.47 -0.69 8.89
N ASN A 132 12.14 -0.97 7.77
CA ASN A 132 11.57 -1.63 6.61
C ASN A 132 11.41 -3.15 6.79
N LEU A 133 12.11 -3.75 7.76
CA LEU A 133 11.97 -5.14 8.17
C LEU A 133 11.15 -5.22 9.45
N ILE A 134 10.03 -5.92 9.40
CA ILE A 134 9.10 -6.02 10.52
C ILE A 134 8.71 -7.47 10.82
N SER A 135 8.55 -7.81 12.10
CA SER A 135 8.11 -9.14 12.51
C SER A 135 6.60 -9.31 12.35
N ARG A 136 6.17 -10.53 12.06
CA ARG A 136 4.74 -10.90 12.00
C ARG A 136 4.00 -10.55 13.29
N TYR A 137 4.66 -10.74 14.44
CA TYR A 137 4.12 -10.36 15.75
C TYR A 137 3.81 -8.87 15.81
N HIS A 138 4.72 -8.02 15.35
CA HIS A 138 4.56 -6.56 15.42
C HIS A 138 3.45 -6.03 14.51
N ILE A 139 3.26 -6.64 13.33
CA ILE A 139 2.16 -6.27 12.42
C ILE A 139 0.82 -6.92 12.75
N SER A 140 0.78 -7.92 13.64
CA SER A 140 -0.44 -8.69 13.94
C SER A 140 -1.62 -7.79 14.34
N ARG A 141 -1.36 -6.71 15.09
CA ARG A 141 -2.35 -5.69 15.48
C ARG A 141 -2.98 -4.92 14.32
N PHE A 142 -2.32 -4.88 13.17
CA PHE A 142 -2.80 -4.21 11.95
C PHE A 142 -3.53 -5.16 10.99
N LYS A 143 -3.61 -6.46 11.34
CA LYS A 143 -4.26 -7.49 10.51
C LYS A 143 -5.73 -7.13 10.29
N LYS A 144 -6.21 -7.41 9.08
CA LYS A 144 -7.59 -7.22 8.65
C LYS A 144 -8.25 -8.57 8.45
N SER A 145 -9.49 -8.69 8.90
CA SER A 145 -10.35 -9.77 8.43
C SER A 145 -10.69 -9.51 6.97
N VAL A 146 -10.60 -10.53 6.13
CA VAL A 146 -10.89 -10.43 4.69
C VAL A 146 -12.37 -10.06 4.44
N ILE A 147 -13.22 -10.23 5.47
CA ILE A 147 -14.65 -9.93 5.50
C ILE A 147 -14.94 -8.45 5.85
N SER A 148 -13.98 -7.71 6.44
CA SER A 148 -14.16 -6.31 6.88
C SER A 148 -14.09 -5.31 5.73
N ARG A 149 -14.95 -5.46 4.72
CA ARG A 149 -15.06 -4.55 3.58
C ARG A 149 -16.33 -3.68 3.68
N PRO A 150 -16.28 -2.42 3.24
CA PRO A 150 -15.09 -1.66 2.83
C PRO A 150 -14.31 -1.06 4.01
N LEU A 151 -13.09 -0.56 3.74
CA LEU A 151 -12.41 0.33 4.69
C LEU A 151 -13.23 1.62 4.85
N TYR A 152 -13.08 2.31 5.98
CA TYR A 152 -13.77 3.58 6.23
C TYR A 152 -12.83 4.60 6.90
N VAL A 153 -13.22 5.87 6.92
CA VAL A 153 -12.47 6.91 7.63
C VAL A 153 -13.22 7.32 8.89
N ARG A 154 -12.52 7.35 10.03
CA ARG A 154 -13.04 7.89 11.29
C ARG A 154 -11.97 8.77 11.91
N GLU A 155 -12.35 9.97 12.36
CA GLU A 155 -11.45 10.92 13.04
C GLU A 155 -10.14 11.16 12.25
N ASN A 156 -10.25 11.37 10.93
CA ASN A 156 -9.11 11.57 10.03
C ASN A 156 -8.07 10.44 10.07
N ARG A 157 -8.55 9.20 10.20
CA ARG A 157 -7.71 7.99 10.10
C ARG A 157 -8.41 6.94 9.26
N LEU A 158 -7.61 6.20 8.50
CA LEU A 158 -8.10 5.04 7.77
C LEU A 158 -8.34 3.90 8.75
N CYS A 159 -9.61 3.57 8.96
CA CYS A 159 -10.11 2.61 9.92
C CYS A 159 -10.74 1.39 9.24
N TYR A 160 -11.10 0.44 10.08
CA TYR A 160 -11.66 -0.85 9.71
C TYR A 160 -12.51 -1.39 10.86
N ASN A 161 -13.47 -2.27 10.55
CA ASN A 161 -14.32 -2.96 11.52
C ASN A 161 -13.65 -4.25 12.00
#